data_AF-A0A1I3HP77-F1
#
_entry.id   AF-A0A1I3HP77-F1
#
_cell.length_a   1.000
_cell.length_b   1.000
_cell.length_c   1.000
_cell.angle_alpha   90.00
_cell.angle_beta   90.00
_cell.angle_gamma   90.00
#
_symmetry.space_group_name_H-M   'P 1'
#
loop_
_entity.id
_entity.type
_entity.pdbx_description
1 polymer ?
#
loop_
_entity_poly.entity_id
_entity_poly.type
_entity_poly.pdbx_seq_one_letter_code
_entity_poly.pdbx_strand_id
1 'polypeptide(L)'
;MSHLPKNDPRAKVKAVEQALTEDLHVTSETELAREFAEDGLDISEITNSMRNSAMDLVMQERRKKLVRARAEIQTQTLVGTDGRARPSIDTIKRLLSDLFVAKPALAIAFRQGKSQSETDWISLWDDLVEIGEIPRNDDES
;
A
#
# COMPACT_ATOMS: atom_id res chain seq x y z
N MET A 1 29.24 11.84 -18.39
CA MET A 1 29.78 12.45 -17.17
C MET A 1 30.49 13.73 -17.54
N SER A 2 30.17 14.85 -16.90
CA SER A 2 30.86 16.14 -17.13
C SER A 2 32.28 16.07 -16.59
N HIS A 3 33.29 16.24 -17.45
CA HIS A 3 34.68 16.39 -17.02
C HIS A 3 34.90 17.84 -16.59
N LEU A 4 35.07 18.04 -15.29
CA LEU A 4 35.43 19.34 -14.73
C LEU A 4 36.84 19.73 -15.21
N PRO A 5 37.07 20.99 -15.62
CA PRO A 5 38.39 21.44 -16.04
C PRO A 5 39.38 21.36 -14.87
N LYS A 6 40.66 21.03 -15.15
CA LYS A 6 41.71 20.78 -14.13
C LYS A 6 41.92 21.91 -13.11
N ASN A 7 41.56 23.15 -13.45
CA ASN A 7 41.68 24.31 -12.57
C ASN A 7 40.42 24.60 -11.74
N ASP A 8 39.35 23.81 -11.89
CA ASP A 8 38.14 23.94 -11.08
C ASP A 8 38.40 23.41 -9.67
N PRO A 9 38.13 24.17 -8.59
CA PRO A 9 38.24 23.68 -7.22
C PRO A 9 37.42 22.40 -6.98
N ARG A 10 36.30 22.19 -7.70
CA ARG A 10 35.50 20.97 -7.65
C ARG A 10 36.22 19.76 -8.25
N ALA A 11 37.07 19.96 -9.27
CA ALA A 11 37.90 18.89 -9.81
C ALA A 11 38.95 18.42 -8.78
N LYS A 12 39.47 19.34 -7.96
CA LYS A 12 40.40 19.00 -6.87
C LYS A 12 39.71 18.19 -5.78
N VAL A 13 38.52 18.61 -5.34
CA VAL A 13 37.73 17.86 -4.35
C VAL A 13 37.40 16.46 -4.85
N LYS A 14 36.98 16.33 -6.12
CA LYS A 14 36.71 15.03 -6.74
C LYS A 14 37.94 14.13 -6.81
N ALA A 15 39.12 14.69 -7.06
CA ALA A 15 40.37 13.92 -7.04
C ALA A 15 40.73 13.43 -5.63
N VAL A 16 40.47 14.24 -4.59
CA VAL A 16 40.65 13.82 -3.19
C VAL A 16 39.65 12.72 -2.82
N GLU A 17 38.38 12.86 -3.18
CA GLU A 17 37.34 11.84 -2.98
C GLU A 17 37.74 10.51 -3.63
N GLN A 18 38.21 10.54 -4.87
CA GLN A 18 38.68 9.35 -5.58
C GLN A 18 39.88 8.71 -4.89
N ALA A 19 40.86 9.51 -4.46
CA ALA A 19 42.03 9.00 -3.75
C ALA A 19 41.65 8.33 -2.41
N LEU A 20 40.75 8.95 -1.65
CA LEU A 20 40.25 8.37 -0.39
C LEU A 20 39.43 7.09 -0.61
N THR A 21 38.67 7.04 -1.69
CA THR A 21 37.89 5.83 -2.03
C THR A 21 38.80 4.67 -2.44
N GLU A 22 39.85 4.97 -3.22
CA GLU A 22 40.84 3.95 -3.59
C GLU A 22 41.60 3.45 -2.36
N ASP A 23 41.99 4.35 -1.46
CA ASP A 23 42.64 4.01 -0.20
C ASP A 23 41.78 3.03 0.62
N LEU A 24 40.50 3.36 0.82
CA LEU A 24 39.53 2.47 1.50
C LEU A 24 39.41 1.08 0.86
N HIS A 25 39.59 0.96 -0.47
CA HIS A 25 39.53 -0.33 -1.16
C HIS A 25 40.78 -1.18 -0.97
N VAL A 26 41.92 -0.54 -0.68
CA VAL A 26 43.21 -1.22 -0.48
C VAL A 26 43.47 -1.49 1.00
N THR A 27 42.86 -0.73 1.92
CA THR A 27 42.96 -0.95 3.36
C THR A 27 42.28 -2.26 3.77
N SER A 28 43.02 -3.10 4.51
CA SER A 28 42.49 -4.37 5.01
C SER A 28 41.48 -4.17 6.15
N GLU A 29 40.54 -5.11 6.34
CA GLU A 29 39.58 -5.07 7.46
C GLU A 29 40.27 -4.98 8.83
N THR A 30 41.43 -5.63 8.98
CA THR A 30 42.22 -5.60 10.22
C THR A 30 42.83 -4.23 10.49
N GLU A 31 43.22 -3.51 9.44
CA GLU A 31 43.79 -2.18 9.54
C GLU A 31 42.70 -1.14 9.80
N LEU A 32 41.55 -1.25 9.13
CA LEU A 32 40.35 -0.48 9.46
C LEU A 32 39.94 -0.68 10.93
N ALA A 33 39.87 -1.92 11.41
CA ALA A 33 39.50 -2.17 12.81
C ALA A 33 40.48 -1.53 13.80
N ARG A 34 41.78 -1.47 13.46
CA ARG A 34 42.80 -0.79 14.26
C ARG A 34 42.59 0.72 14.25
N GLU A 35 42.42 1.33 13.09
CA GLU A 35 42.19 2.78 12.94
C GLU A 35 40.95 3.24 13.72
N PHE A 36 39.85 2.50 13.61
CA PHE A 36 38.63 2.79 14.37
C PHE A 36 38.87 2.70 15.88
N ALA A 37 39.64 1.72 16.35
CA ALA A 37 39.98 1.60 17.77
C ALA A 37 40.90 2.73 18.25
N GLU A 38 41.85 3.17 17.43
CA GLU A 38 42.75 4.30 17.71
C GLU A 38 41.97 5.63 17.79
N ASP A 39 40.93 5.79 16.96
CA ASP A 39 40.04 6.95 16.97
C ASP A 39 38.93 6.88 18.03
N GLY A 40 38.87 5.80 18.82
CA GLY A 40 37.85 5.60 19.86
C GLY A 40 36.44 5.36 19.30
N LEU A 41 36.32 4.93 18.05
CA LEU A 41 35.07 4.65 17.36
C LEU A 41 34.61 3.20 17.59
N ASP A 42 33.36 3.02 18.01
CA ASP A 42 32.75 1.69 18.10
C ASP A 42 32.04 1.32 16.79
N ILE A 43 32.64 0.38 16.05
CA ILE A 43 32.10 -0.16 14.79
C ILE A 43 30.68 -0.74 14.99
N SER A 44 30.43 -1.35 16.15
CA SER A 44 29.11 -1.92 16.48
C SER A 44 28.06 -0.83 16.61
N GLU A 45 28.38 0.27 17.29
CA GLU A 45 27.49 1.42 17.45
C GLU A 45 27.15 2.04 16.09
N ILE A 46 28.17 2.28 15.25
CA ILE A 46 27.99 2.84 13.90
C ILE A 46 27.11 1.93 13.05
N THR A 47 27.37 0.63 13.08
CA THR A 47 26.59 -0.37 12.31
C THR A 47 25.14 -0.42 12.78
N ASN A 48 24.92 -0.38 14.10
CA ASN A 48 23.57 -0.38 14.67
C ASN A 48 22.80 0.91 14.32
N SER A 49 23.46 2.07 14.37
CA SER A 49 22.88 3.35 13.96
C SER A 49 22.44 3.33 12.49
N MET A 50 23.30 2.82 11.61
CA MET A 50 22.99 2.70 10.18
C MET A 50 21.83 1.74 9.93
N ARG A 51 21.82 0.58 10.60
CA ARG A 51 20.71 -0.39 10.53
C ARG A 51 19.39 0.21 10.97
N ASN A 52 19.37 0.89 12.12
CA ASN A 52 18.16 1.52 12.66
C ASN A 52 17.62 2.58 11.70
N SER A 53 18.49 3.43 11.17
CA SER A 53 18.12 4.45 10.18
C SER A 53 17.52 3.83 8.91
N ALA A 54 18.11 2.74 8.41
CA ALA A 54 17.57 2.03 7.25
C ALA A 54 16.19 1.43 7.53
N MET A 55 16.00 0.82 8.71
CA MET A 55 14.72 0.27 9.13
C MET A 55 13.64 1.36 9.26
N ASP A 56 13.99 2.51 9.82
CA ASP A 56 13.07 3.64 9.95
C ASP A 56 12.59 4.14 8.59
N LEU A 57 13.49 4.26 7.61
CA LEU A 57 13.14 4.63 6.23
C LEU A 57 12.18 3.60 5.60
N VAL A 58 12.47 2.31 5.76
CA VAL A 58 11.60 1.24 5.26
C VAL A 58 10.21 1.31 5.91
N MET A 59 10.15 1.52 7.23
CA MET A 59 8.88 1.63 7.95
C MET A 59 8.10 2.88 7.55
N GLN A 60 8.76 4.01 7.33
CA GLN A 60 8.14 5.22 6.83
C GLN A 60 7.50 5.00 5.45
N GLU A 61 8.22 4.35 4.53
CA GLU A 61 7.66 4.05 3.20
C GLU A 61 6.51 3.05 3.27
N ARG A 62 6.61 2.02 4.12
CA ARG A 62 5.47 1.11 4.38
C ARG A 62 4.26 1.85 4.92
N ARG A 63 4.46 2.78 5.86
CA ARG A 63 3.38 3.60 6.42
C ARG A 63 2.75 4.49 5.36
N LYS A 64 3.55 5.13 4.50
CA LYS A 64 3.05 5.92 3.36
C LYS A 64 2.21 5.07 2.40
N LYS A 65 2.68 3.87 2.06
CA LYS A 65 1.92 2.92 1.23
C LYS A 65 0.59 2.53 1.86
N LEU A 66 0.58 2.23 3.17
CA LEU A 66 -0.64 1.91 3.90
C LEU A 66 -1.63 3.08 3.94
N VAL A 67 -1.15 4.32 4.15
CA VAL A 67 -2.00 5.52 4.12
C VAL A 67 -2.61 5.72 2.74
N ARG A 68 -1.83 5.54 1.65
CA ARG A 68 -2.33 5.64 0.28
C ARG A 68 -3.39 4.57 -0.01
N ALA A 69 -3.11 3.31 0.32
CA ALA A 69 -4.06 2.21 0.13
C ALA A 69 -5.37 2.44 0.91
N ARG A 70 -5.29 2.98 2.14
CA ARG A 70 -6.49 3.34 2.91
C ARG A 70 -7.28 4.48 2.26
N ALA A 71 -6.59 5.48 1.70
CA ALA A 71 -7.24 6.57 0.97
C ALA A 71 -7.95 6.05 -0.29
N GLU A 72 -7.31 5.14 -1.04
CA GLU A 72 -7.88 4.49 -2.22
C GLU A 72 -9.12 3.65 -1.87
N ILE A 73 -9.10 2.90 -0.76
CA ILE A 73 -10.28 2.17 -0.29
C ILE A 73 -11.40 3.14 0.09
N GLN A 74 -11.10 4.21 0.84
CA GLN A 74 -12.11 5.21 1.20
C GLN A 74 -12.72 5.89 -0.01
N THR A 75 -11.93 6.24 -1.03
CA THR A 75 -12.46 6.81 -2.27
C THR A 75 -13.27 5.78 -3.05
N GLN A 76 -12.88 4.51 -3.10
CA GLN A 76 -13.69 3.45 -3.71
C GLN A 76 -15.01 3.20 -2.95
N THR A 77 -15.01 3.32 -1.61
CA THR A 77 -16.24 3.18 -0.81
C THR A 77 -17.18 4.36 -1.04
N LEU A 78 -16.64 5.55 -1.31
CA LEU A 78 -17.42 6.75 -1.64
C LEU A 78 -17.88 6.81 -3.11
N VAL A 79 -17.15 6.17 -4.03
CA VAL A 79 -17.50 6.06 -5.46
C VAL A 79 -18.39 4.84 -5.74
N GLY A 80 -18.42 3.85 -4.86
CA GLY A 80 -19.33 2.69 -4.93
C GLY A 80 -20.81 3.04 -4.75
N THR A 81 -21.12 4.26 -4.33
CA THR A 81 -22.47 4.83 -4.38
C THR A 81 -22.58 5.80 -5.55
N ASP A 82 -22.42 5.30 -6.78
CA ASP A 82 -22.85 6.02 -7.97
C ASP A 82 -24.35 6.31 -7.83
N GLY A 83 -24.69 7.52 -7.38
CA GLY A 83 -25.80 8.40 -7.79
C GLY A 83 -27.21 7.84 -8.01
N ARG A 84 -27.51 6.58 -7.72
CA ARG A 84 -28.81 5.96 -7.94
C ARG A 84 -29.56 5.94 -6.63
N ALA A 85 -30.80 6.43 -6.64
CA ALA A 85 -31.69 6.31 -5.50
C ALA A 85 -31.87 4.82 -5.20
N ARG A 86 -31.21 4.34 -4.14
CA ARG A 86 -31.37 2.97 -3.64
C ARG A 86 -32.87 2.70 -3.45
N PRO A 87 -33.42 1.61 -4.02
CA PRO A 87 -34.82 1.27 -3.80
C PRO A 87 -35.08 1.10 -2.31
N SER A 88 -36.33 1.32 -1.88
CA SER A 88 -36.71 1.09 -0.49
C SER A 88 -36.40 -0.34 -0.05
N ILE A 89 -36.17 -0.55 1.25
CA ILE A 89 -35.85 -1.87 1.81
C ILE A 89 -36.90 -2.93 1.45
N ASP A 90 -38.17 -2.54 1.37
CA ASP A 90 -39.26 -3.44 0.96
C ASP A 90 -39.17 -3.83 -0.52
N THR A 91 -38.71 -2.90 -1.37
CA THR A 91 -38.47 -3.16 -2.80
C THR A 91 -37.28 -4.11 -2.98
N ILE A 92 -36.21 -3.91 -2.22
CA ILE A 92 -35.02 -4.79 -2.23
C ILE A 92 -35.41 -6.22 -1.84
N LYS A 93 -36.16 -6.39 -0.73
CA LYS A 93 -36.62 -7.71 -0.28
C LYS A 93 -37.45 -8.43 -1.35
N ARG A 94 -38.35 -7.71 -2.03
CA ARG A 94 -39.17 -8.26 -3.12
C ARG A 94 -38.31 -8.71 -4.30
N LEU A 95 -37.45 -7.83 -4.81
CA LEU A 95 -36.58 -8.14 -5.97
C LEU A 95 -35.64 -9.31 -5.69
N LEU A 96 -35.07 -9.38 -4.48
CA LEU A 96 -34.24 -10.50 -4.07
C LEU A 96 -35.03 -11.80 -3.94
N SER A 97 -36.27 -11.73 -3.44
CA SER A 97 -37.15 -12.90 -3.37
C SER A 97 -37.45 -13.44 -4.76
N ASP A 98 -37.77 -12.56 -5.71
CA ASP A 98 -38.03 -12.94 -7.11
C ASP A 98 -36.76 -13.51 -7.77
N LEU A 99 -35.59 -12.92 -7.49
CA LEU A 99 -34.30 -13.40 -7.98
C LEU A 99 -33.96 -14.79 -7.42
N PHE A 100 -34.25 -15.05 -6.15
CA PHE A 100 -34.04 -16.36 -5.52
C PHE A 100 -34.98 -17.43 -6.06
N VAL A 101 -36.19 -17.06 -6.46
CA VAL A 101 -37.11 -17.97 -7.18
C VAL A 101 -36.55 -18.30 -8.57
N ALA A 102 -36.04 -17.31 -9.29
CA ALA A 102 -35.46 -17.49 -10.62
C ALA A 102 -34.11 -18.22 -10.61
N LYS A 103 -33.27 -17.98 -9.59
CA LYS A 103 -31.91 -18.52 -9.42
C LYS A 103 -31.73 -19.10 -8.01
N PRO A 104 -32.23 -20.31 -7.73
CA PRO A 104 -32.17 -20.93 -6.40
C PRO A 104 -30.76 -21.13 -5.86
N ALA A 105 -29.76 -21.24 -6.74
CA ALA A 105 -28.35 -21.38 -6.35
C ALA A 105 -27.82 -20.15 -5.59
N LEU A 106 -28.30 -18.94 -5.91
CA LEU A 106 -27.95 -17.71 -5.20
C LEU A 106 -28.56 -17.68 -3.79
N ALA A 107 -29.69 -18.36 -3.60
CA ALA A 107 -30.37 -18.47 -2.30
C ALA A 107 -29.64 -19.42 -1.34
N ILE A 108 -28.80 -20.34 -1.83
CA ILE A 108 -28.07 -21.30 -0.98
C ILE A 108 -27.03 -20.59 -0.11
N ALA A 109 -26.34 -19.58 -0.66
CA ALA A 109 -25.44 -18.73 0.11
C ALA A 109 -26.16 -17.90 1.18
N PHE A 110 -27.47 -17.68 0.99
CA PHE A 110 -28.31 -16.81 1.81
C PHE A 110 -29.02 -17.52 2.97
N ARG A 111 -29.27 -18.84 2.86
CA ARG A 111 -30.13 -19.62 3.78
C ARG A 111 -29.43 -20.10 5.06
N GLN A 112 -28.23 -19.62 5.39
CA GLN A 112 -27.53 -19.94 6.64
C GLN A 112 -28.12 -19.19 7.86
N GLY A 113 -29.41 -19.43 8.14
CA GLY A 113 -29.94 -19.57 9.50
C GLY A 113 -30.04 -18.37 10.45
N LYS A 114 -30.07 -17.11 9.99
CA LYS A 114 -30.37 -15.97 10.89
C LYS A 114 -31.43 -15.03 10.31
N SER A 115 -32.32 -14.57 11.18
CA SER A 115 -33.22 -13.44 10.91
C SER A 115 -32.35 -12.24 10.51
N GLN A 116 -32.40 -11.87 9.24
CA GLN A 116 -31.54 -10.83 8.70
C GLN A 116 -32.04 -9.45 9.11
N SER A 117 -31.11 -8.63 9.59
CA SER A 117 -31.35 -7.22 9.83
C SER A 117 -31.52 -6.47 8.50
N GLU A 118 -32.12 -5.28 8.53
CA GLU A 118 -32.26 -4.45 7.31
C GLU A 118 -30.91 -4.15 6.66
N THR A 119 -29.84 -4.06 7.45
CA THR A 119 -28.46 -3.88 6.99
C THR A 119 -27.94 -5.07 6.21
N ASP A 120 -28.32 -6.31 6.57
CA ASP A 120 -27.87 -7.52 5.88
C ASP A 120 -28.52 -7.63 4.48
N TRP A 121 -29.80 -7.27 4.38
CA TRP A 121 -30.52 -7.17 3.10
C TRP A 121 -29.91 -6.12 2.17
N ILE A 122 -29.46 -5.02 2.76
CA ILE A 122 -28.77 -3.93 2.06
C ILE A 122 -27.42 -4.42 1.54
N SER A 123 -26.58 -5.01 2.39
CA SER A 123 -25.27 -5.52 1.98
C SER A 123 -25.39 -6.53 0.84
N LEU A 124 -26.36 -7.44 0.92
CA LEU A 124 -26.57 -8.44 -0.12
C LEU A 124 -26.94 -7.83 -1.47
N TRP A 125 -27.83 -6.83 -1.46
CA TRP A 125 -28.22 -6.14 -2.68
C TRP A 125 -27.00 -5.54 -3.38
N ASP A 126 -26.12 -4.90 -2.61
CA ASP A 126 -24.91 -4.26 -3.12
C ASP A 126 -23.95 -5.33 -3.71
N ASP A 127 -23.76 -6.46 -3.02
CA ASP A 127 -22.94 -7.59 -3.49
C ASP A 127 -23.46 -8.19 -4.82
N LEU A 128 -24.78 -8.35 -4.96
CA LEU A 128 -25.40 -8.93 -6.16
C LEU A 128 -25.39 -7.95 -7.36
N VAL A 129 -25.41 -6.65 -7.09
CA VAL A 129 -25.20 -5.60 -8.11
C VAL A 129 -23.73 -5.51 -8.53
N GLU A 130 -22.79 -5.76 -7.61
CA GLU A 130 -21.36 -5.79 -7.91
C GLU A 130 -20.97 -7.00 -8.77
N ILE A 131 -21.50 -8.18 -8.46
CA ILE A 131 -21.24 -9.42 -9.22
C ILE A 131 -22.00 -9.43 -10.57
N GLY A 132 -22.89 -8.46 -10.81
CA GLY A 132 -23.61 -8.28 -12.07
C GLY A 132 -24.79 -9.24 -12.25
N GLU A 133 -25.19 -9.94 -11.19
CA GLU A 133 -26.37 -10.81 -11.17
C GLU A 133 -27.68 -10.01 -11.20
N ILE A 134 -27.62 -8.77 -10.69
CA ILE A 134 -28.66 -7.76 -10.84
C ILE A 134 -28.15 -6.72 -11.84
N PRO A 135 -28.78 -6.57 -13.03
CA PRO A 135 -28.33 -5.62 -14.02
C PRO A 135 -28.35 -4.19 -13.47
N ARG A 136 -27.31 -3.42 -13.79
CA ARG A 136 -27.20 -2.00 -13.42
C ARG A 136 -28.02 -1.06 -14.33
N ASN A 137 -29.10 -1.48 -14.98
CA ASN A 137 -29.95 -0.58 -15.82
C ASN A 137 -31.27 -0.26 -15.08
N ASP A 138 -31.74 0.98 -14.93
CA ASP A 138 -32.11 2.02 -15.92
C ASP A 138 -33.09 1.44 -16.93
N ASP A 139 -34.33 1.26 -16.49
CA ASP A 139 -35.53 1.25 -17.35
C ASP A 139 -36.78 1.34 -16.45
N GLU A 140 -37.10 2.56 -16.00
CA GLU A 140 -38.50 2.98 -15.86
C GLU A 140 -38.70 4.15 -16.85
N SER A 141 -39.13 3.79 -18.06
CA SER A 141 -40.01 4.64 -18.86
C SER A 141 -41.46 4.30 -18.52
#